data_AF-A0A349YAC9-F1
#
_entry.id   AF-A0A349YAC9-F1
#
_cell.length_a   1.000
_cell.length_b   1.000
_cell.length_c   1.000
_cell.angle_alpha   90.00
_cell.angle_beta   90.00
_cell.angle_gamma   90.00
#
_symmetry.space_group_name_H-M   'P 1'
#
loop_
_entity.id
_entity.type
_entity.pdbx_description
1 polymer ?
#
loop_
_entity_poly.entity_id
_entity_poly.type
_entity_poly.pdbx_seq_one_letter_code
_entity_poly.pdbx_strand_id
1 'polypeptide(L)'
;MSIDLSGLSAKELGALIKNAKKQQTIVAKRPAITKVRAQLTKLAKAQGYSVEELFGGAAPAARGRAASKATKAPAKAVRKLGKVAPKYRNPANPKETW
;
A
#
# COMPACT_ATOMS: atom_id res chain seq x y z
N MET A 1 -3.72 -20.21 12.22
CA MET A 1 -4.56 -19.63 13.30
C MET A 1 -5.73 -20.57 13.51
N SER A 2 -6.03 -20.92 14.75
CA SER A 2 -7.14 -21.82 15.08
C SER A 2 -8.28 -21.00 15.67
N ILE A 3 -9.51 -21.27 15.22
CA ILE A 3 -10.72 -20.66 15.77
C ILE A 3 -11.39 -21.74 16.61
N ASP A 4 -11.62 -21.47 17.89
CA ASP A 4 -12.35 -22.39 18.77
C ASP A 4 -13.85 -22.32 18.48
N LEU A 5 -14.47 -23.48 18.28
CA LEU A 5 -15.87 -23.64 17.94
C LEU A 5 -16.66 -24.42 19.00
N SER A 6 -16.00 -24.84 20.09
CA SER A 6 -16.56 -25.75 21.10
C SER A 6 -17.76 -25.20 21.88
N GLY A 7 -17.87 -23.87 21.98
CA GLY A 7 -18.98 -23.20 22.67
C GLY A 7 -20.23 -22.94 21.81
N LEU A 8 -20.23 -23.30 20.51
CA LEU A 8 -21.34 -23.00 19.60
C LEU A 8 -22.37 -24.13 19.58
N SER A 9 -23.66 -23.78 19.64
CA SER A 9 -24.74 -24.74 19.40
C SER A 9 -24.78 -25.19 17.92
N ALA A 10 -25.44 -26.31 17.63
CA ALA A 10 -25.60 -26.82 16.26
C ALA A 10 -26.23 -25.79 15.31
N LYS A 11 -27.16 -24.96 15.81
CA LYS A 11 -27.80 -23.89 15.03
C LYS A 11 -26.81 -22.78 14.70
N GLU A 12 -25.99 -22.37 15.66
CA GLU A 12 -24.99 -21.32 15.47
C GLU A 12 -23.83 -21.78 14.58
N LEU A 13 -23.38 -23.04 14.72
CA LEU A 13 -22.45 -23.66 13.78
C LEU A 13 -23.01 -23.66 12.35
N GLY A 14 -24.29 -24.01 12.19
CA GLY A 14 -24.96 -23.94 10.90
C GLY A 14 -25.00 -22.52 10.32
N ALA A 15 -25.28 -21.51 11.13
CA ALA A 15 -25.26 -20.11 10.71
C ALA A 15 -23.83 -19.63 10.34
N LEU A 16 -22.83 -20.01 11.15
CA LEU A 16 -21.42 -19.70 10.90
C LEU A 16 -20.95 -20.27 9.57
N ILE A 17 -21.27 -21.55 9.28
CA ILE A 17 -20.89 -22.19 8.01
C ILE A 17 -21.51 -21.45 6.82
N LYS A 18 -22.78 -21.05 6.90
CA LYS A 18 -23.45 -20.31 5.82
C LYS A 18 -22.76 -18.96 5.57
N ASN A 19 -22.48 -18.21 6.63
CA ASN A 19 -21.80 -16.92 6.53
C ASN A 19 -20.36 -17.04 6.05
N ALA A 20 -19.62 -18.04 6.56
CA ALA A 20 -18.27 -18.34 6.14
C ALA A 20 -18.21 -18.69 4.65
N LYS A 21 -19.12 -19.53 4.15
CA LYS A 21 -19.22 -19.84 2.71
C LYS A 21 -19.51 -18.59 1.88
N LYS A 22 -20.47 -17.76 2.31
CA LYS A 22 -20.75 -16.48 1.63
C LYS A 22 -19.50 -15.61 1.57
N GLN A 23 -18.79 -15.43 2.69
CA GLN A 23 -17.60 -14.61 2.73
C GLN A 23 -16.45 -15.20 1.91
N GLN A 24 -16.28 -16.53 1.92
CA GLN A 24 -15.30 -17.22 1.08
C GLN A 24 -15.55 -16.93 -0.40
N THR A 25 -16.80 -16.98 -0.86
CA THR A 25 -17.10 -16.66 -2.27
C THR A 25 -16.82 -15.20 -2.61
N ILE A 26 -17.09 -14.28 -1.70
CA ILE A 26 -16.80 -12.85 -1.88
C ILE A 26 -15.29 -12.66 -1.99
N VAL A 27 -14.52 -13.20 -1.04
CA VAL A 27 -13.06 -13.06 -1.02
C VAL A 27 -12.43 -13.73 -2.25
N ALA A 28 -12.91 -14.91 -2.65
CA ALA A 28 -12.40 -15.62 -3.82
C ALA A 28 -12.69 -14.89 -5.14
N LYS A 29 -13.86 -14.27 -5.28
CA LYS A 29 -14.25 -13.54 -6.50
C LYS A 29 -13.76 -12.09 -6.51
N ARG A 30 -13.31 -11.54 -5.38
CA ARG A 30 -12.92 -10.14 -5.28
C ARG A 30 -11.65 -9.89 -6.10
N PRO A 31 -11.68 -8.99 -7.09
CA PRO A 31 -10.46 -8.61 -7.79
C PRO A 31 -9.48 -7.96 -6.81
N ALA A 32 -8.18 -8.20 -7.03
CA ALA A 32 -7.13 -7.62 -6.22
C ALA A 32 -7.32 -6.09 -6.10
N ILE A 33 -7.25 -5.57 -4.87
CA ILE A 33 -7.51 -4.15 -4.59
C ILE A 33 -6.63 -3.22 -5.43
N THR A 34 -5.41 -3.66 -5.77
CA THR A 34 -4.47 -2.96 -6.64
C THR A 34 -5.00 -2.81 -8.06
N LYS A 35 -5.65 -3.84 -8.62
CA LYS A 35 -6.25 -3.79 -9.96
C LYS A 35 -7.43 -2.82 -9.99
N VAL A 36 -8.30 -2.87 -8.99
CA VAL A 36 -9.45 -1.96 -8.89
C VAL A 36 -9.00 -0.51 -8.76
N ARG A 37 -8.01 -0.24 -7.90
CA ARG A 37 -7.41 1.10 -7.77
C ARG A 37 -6.82 1.59 -9.09
N ALA A 38 -6.05 0.75 -9.77
CA ALA A 38 -5.45 1.11 -11.07
C ALA A 38 -6.51 1.43 -12.13
N GLN A 39 -7.60 0.66 -12.19
CA GLN A 39 -8.72 0.93 -13.10
C GLN A 39 -9.40 2.26 -12.77
N LEU A 40 -9.71 2.52 -11.50
CA LEU A 40 -10.35 3.75 -11.07
C LEU A 40 -9.48 4.98 -11.36
N THR A 41 -8.18 4.91 -11.03
CA THR A 41 -7.22 5.98 -11.36
C THR A 41 -7.07 6.18 -12.86
N LYS A 42 -7.08 5.12 -13.67
CA LYS A 42 -7.03 5.23 -15.13
C LYS A 42 -8.27 5.95 -15.68
N LEU A 43 -9.45 5.60 -15.18
CA LEU A 43 -10.71 6.24 -15.58
C LEU A 43 -10.75 7.72 -15.16
N ALA A 44 -10.38 8.03 -13.92
CA ALA A 44 -10.30 9.41 -13.45
C ALA A 44 -9.35 10.24 -14.33
N LYS A 45 -8.13 9.73 -14.57
CA LYS A 45 -7.14 10.41 -15.42
C LYS A 45 -7.60 10.59 -16.86
N ALA A 46 -8.35 9.64 -17.41
CA ALA A 46 -8.92 9.77 -18.75
C ALA A 46 -9.91 10.93 -18.84
N GLN A 47 -10.56 11.28 -17.74
CA GLN A 47 -11.45 12.44 -17.63
C GLN A 47 -10.75 13.70 -17.12
N GLY A 48 -9.43 13.66 -16.94
CA GLY A 48 -8.64 14.80 -16.44
C GLY A 48 -8.73 15.03 -14.93
N TYR A 49 -9.32 14.09 -14.17
CA TYR A 49 -9.46 14.18 -12.72
C TYR A 49 -8.55 13.19 -11.99
N SER A 50 -8.21 13.51 -10.76
CA SER A 50 -7.64 12.57 -9.79
C SER A 50 -8.74 11.89 -8.97
N VAL A 51 -8.46 10.72 -8.41
CA VAL A 51 -9.46 10.00 -7.58
C VAL A 51 -9.74 10.80 -6.30
N GLU A 52 -8.74 11.51 -5.82
CA GLU A 52 -8.77 12.39 -4.65
C GLU A 52 -9.70 13.58 -4.84
N GLU A 53 -9.73 14.17 -6.04
CA GLU A 53 -10.67 15.24 -6.40
C GLU A 53 -12.12 14.72 -6.52
N LEU A 54 -12.30 13.49 -7.03
CA LEU A 54 -13.63 12.91 -7.22
C LEU A 54 -14.32 12.48 -5.93
N PHE A 55 -13.54 12.01 -4.95
CA PHE A 55 -14.07 11.44 -3.69
C PHE A 55 -13.75 12.27 -2.45
N GLY A 56 -13.15 13.46 -2.62
CA GLY A 56 -13.23 14.56 -1.66
C GLY A 56 -12.99 14.17 -0.19
N GLY A 57 -11.90 13.46 0.09
CA GLY A 57 -11.39 13.30 1.45
C GLY A 57 -10.24 14.27 1.63
N ALA A 58 -10.44 15.33 2.42
CA ALA A 58 -9.48 16.41 2.65
C ALA A 58 -8.02 15.93 2.74
N ALA A 59 -7.26 16.10 1.66
CA ALA A 59 -5.82 16.23 1.75
C ALA A 59 -5.54 17.72 2.02
N PRO A 60 -4.77 18.08 3.06
CA PRO A 60 -4.36 19.46 3.24
C PRO A 60 -3.63 19.90 1.98
N ALA A 61 -3.99 21.09 1.49
CA ALA A 61 -3.53 21.67 0.25
C ALA A 61 -2.03 21.43 0.00
N ALA A 62 -1.72 20.42 -0.81
CA ALA A 62 -0.44 20.36 -1.51
C ALA A 62 -0.55 21.32 -2.70
N ARG A 63 -0.44 22.61 -2.36
CA ARG A 63 -0.21 23.67 -3.32
C ARG A 63 1.07 23.31 -4.07
N GLY A 64 0.92 22.99 -5.35
CA GLY A 64 2.03 22.91 -6.30
C GLY A 64 2.39 21.51 -6.78
N ARG A 65 1.65 21.02 -7.77
CA ARG A 65 2.31 20.49 -8.97
C ARG A 65 1.35 20.48 -10.16
N ALA A 66 1.26 21.64 -10.80
CA ALA A 66 1.06 21.67 -12.23
C ALA A 66 2.24 20.92 -12.86
N ALA A 67 2.05 19.65 -13.24
CA ALA A 67 2.99 18.92 -14.06
C ALA A 67 2.67 19.19 -15.53
N SER A 68 2.90 20.43 -15.96
CA SER A 68 3.04 20.77 -17.37
C SER A 68 4.29 20.06 -17.91
N LYS A 69 4.12 19.36 -19.04
CA LYS A 69 5.14 18.90 -19.99
C LYS A 69 6.50 19.57 -19.84
N ALA A 70 7.54 18.77 -19.58
CA ALA A 70 8.91 19.10 -19.91
C ALA A 70 9.62 17.86 -20.46
N THR A 71 9.74 17.85 -21.79
CA THR A 71 10.84 17.36 -22.62
C THR A 71 12.09 16.79 -21.91
N LYS A 72 12.54 15.65 -22.46
CA LYS A 72 13.83 14.98 -22.23
C LYS A 72 15.02 15.93 -22.01
N ALA A 73 15.79 15.74 -20.94
CA ALA A 73 17.27 15.87 -20.89
C ALA A 73 17.80 15.26 -19.55
N PRO A 74 19.11 14.96 -19.42
CA PRO A 74 19.66 13.62 -19.22
C PRO A 74 19.88 13.23 -17.75
N ALA A 75 20.10 11.94 -17.55
CA ALA A 75 20.45 11.31 -16.28
C ALA A 75 21.54 12.09 -15.52
N LYS A 76 21.23 12.53 -14.30
CA LYS A 76 22.23 13.00 -13.33
C LYS A 76 22.09 12.27 -11.99
N ALA A 77 23.16 11.54 -11.70
CA ALA A 77 23.70 11.21 -10.38
C ALA A 77 22.74 10.57 -9.37
N VAL A 78 22.86 9.24 -9.28
CA VAL A 78 22.58 8.47 -8.06
C VAL A 78 23.31 9.14 -6.90
N ARG A 79 22.56 9.82 -6.01
CA ARG A 79 23.07 10.27 -4.72
C ARG A 79 23.39 9.02 -3.91
N LYS A 80 24.67 8.63 -3.87
CA LYS A 80 25.14 7.62 -2.93
C LYS A 80 24.93 8.18 -1.53
N LEU A 81 23.99 7.61 -0.78
CA LEU A 81 23.88 7.81 0.66
C LEU A 81 25.25 7.45 1.25
N GLY A 82 25.95 8.43 1.82
CA GLY A 82 27.24 8.23 2.45
C GLY A 82 27.10 7.15 3.52
N LYS A 83 28.03 6.19 3.53
CA LYS A 83 28.01 5.07 4.48
C LYS A 83 28.20 5.64 5.89
N VAL A 84 27.11 5.72 6.66
CA VAL A 84 27.14 6.21 8.04
C VAL A 84 27.94 5.20 8.86
N ALA A 85 29.01 5.66 9.51
CA ALA A 85 29.87 4.80 10.32
C ALA A 85 29.10 4.28 11.55
N PRO A 86 29.34 3.01 11.96
CA PRO A 86 28.80 2.48 13.21
C PRO A 86 29.17 3.38 14.39
N LYS A 87 28.22 3.60 15.31
CA LYS A 87 28.33 4.63 16.35
C LYS A 87 29.50 4.40 17.32
N TYR A 88 30.00 3.17 17.43
CA TYR A 88 31.19 2.83 18.22
C TYR A 88 32.16 2.00 17.39
N ARG A 89 32.97 2.68 16.58
CA ARG A 89 34.09 2.07 15.86
C ARG A 89 35.38 2.33 16.64
N ASN A 90 36.17 1.29 16.88
CA ASN A 90 37.45 1.43 17.57
C ASN A 90 38.40 2.31 16.70
N PRO A 91 38.86 3.47 17.19
CA PRO A 91 39.69 4.39 16.40
C PRO A 91 41.09 3.82 16.08
N ALA A 92 41.58 2.86 16.86
CA ALA A 92 42.86 2.19 16.59
C ALA A 92 42.71 0.99 15.64
N ASN A 93 41.57 0.29 15.66
CA ASN A 93 41.29 -0.82 14.76
C ASN A 93 39.91 -0.65 14.08
N PRO A 94 39.88 -0.14 12.85
CA PRO A 94 38.64 0.07 12.12
C PRO A 94 37.84 -1.22 11.87
N LYS A 95 38.40 -2.42 12.01
CA LYS A 95 37.64 -3.67 11.74
C LYS A 95 36.71 -4.07 12.88
N GLU A 96 36.84 -3.47 14.06
CA GLU A 96 36.00 -3.76 15.23
C GLU A 96 34.90 -2.70 15.41
N THR A 97 33.67 -3.16 15.61
CA THR A 97 32.49 -2.33 15.83
C THR A 97 31.70 -2.91 16.99
N TRP A 98 31.35 -2.10 17.98
CA TRP A 98 30.51 -2.47 19.12
C TRP A 98 29.16 -1.75 19.09
#